data_AF-A0A383CL07-F1
#
_entry.id   AF-A0A383CL07-F1
#
_cell.length_a   1.000
_cell.length_b   1.000
_cell.length_c   1.000
_cell.angle_alpha   90.00
_cell.angle_beta   90.00
_cell.angle_gamma   90.00
#
_symmetry.space_group_name_H-M   'P 1'
#
loop_
_entity.id
_entity.type
_entity.pdbx_description
1 polymer ?
#
loop_
_entity_poly.entity_id
_entity_poly.type
_entity_poly.pdbx_seq_one_letter_code
_entity_poly.pdbx_strand_id
1 'polypeptide(L)'
;MGVLGRFMVGVTKRLPKFFIASVGRRYVAGNDIESAVAVMKKLSSEGACFTIDVLGEEISNLEEAQFFIDEYDRVLDAIVENNLDANLSIKPTAFGLLINQKKAYANIERLLRNAAENDIFVRLDMEDHRVTQPTIDIVLAMHA
;
A
#
# COMPACT_ATOMS: atom_id res chain seq x y z
N MET A 1 -8.73 5.82 -23.40
CA MET A 1 -10.06 5.71 -22.72
C MET A 1 -11.17 6.19 -23.65
N GLY A 2 -12.05 5.29 -24.11
CA GLY A 2 -13.19 5.62 -24.99
C GLY A 2 -14.27 6.47 -24.29
N VAL A 3 -15.20 7.03 -25.08
CA VAL A 3 -16.29 7.91 -24.60
C VAL A 3 -17.15 7.24 -23.52
N LEU A 4 -17.46 5.95 -23.69
CA LEU A 4 -18.19 5.13 -22.72
C LEU A 4 -17.50 5.03 -21.36
N GLY A 5 -16.17 4.88 -21.34
CA GLY A 5 -15.39 4.79 -20.11
C GLY A 5 -15.45 6.08 -19.29
N ARG A 6 -15.34 7.24 -19.96
CA ARG A 6 -15.47 8.55 -19.30
C ARG A 6 -16.87 8.77 -18.72
N PHE A 7 -17.90 8.34 -19.43
CA PHE A 7 -19.28 8.42 -18.94
C PHE A 7 -19.47 7.58 -17.67
N MET A 8 -19.01 6.32 -17.67
CA MET A 8 -19.09 5.43 -16.50
C MET A 8 -18.38 6.01 -15.27
N VAL A 9 -17.16 6.54 -15.45
CA VAL A 9 -16.40 7.19 -14.36
C VAL A 9 -17.10 8.45 -13.84
N GLY A 10 -17.80 9.19 -14.70
CA GLY A 10 -18.60 10.34 -14.29
C GLY A 10 -19.81 9.96 -13.44
N VAL A 11 -20.44 8.82 -13.74
CA VAL A 11 -21.59 8.30 -12.99
C VAL A 11 -21.16 7.78 -11.62
N THR A 12 -20.04 7.04 -11.53
CA THR A 12 -19.57 6.51 -10.24
C THR A 12 -19.28 7.60 -9.21
N LYS A 13 -18.77 8.76 -9.63
CA LYS A 13 -18.57 9.92 -8.74
C LYS A 13 -19.87 10.47 -8.10
N ARG A 14 -21.04 10.15 -8.68
CA ARG A 14 -22.35 10.58 -8.16
C ARG A 14 -23.10 9.49 -7.39
N LEU A 15 -22.56 8.28 -7.33
CA LEU A 15 -23.19 7.19 -6.58
C LEU A 15 -23.01 7.41 -5.07
N PRO A 16 -24.00 7.02 -4.25
CA PRO A 16 -23.86 7.06 -2.79
C PRO A 16 -22.69 6.20 -2.31
N LYS A 17 -21.93 6.69 -1.32
CA LYS A 17 -20.75 5.99 -0.78
C LYS A 17 -21.06 4.57 -0.31
N PHE A 18 -22.23 4.31 0.27
CA PHE A 18 -22.62 2.97 0.72
C PHE A 18 -22.74 1.95 -0.43
N PHE A 19 -23.16 2.41 -1.61
CA PHE A 19 -23.28 1.53 -2.78
C PHE A 19 -21.90 1.15 -3.31
N ILE A 20 -20.99 2.13 -3.39
CA ILE A 20 -19.59 1.91 -3.78
C ILE A 20 -18.91 0.96 -2.78
N ALA A 21 -19.09 1.21 -1.48
CA ALA A 21 -18.55 0.35 -0.43
C ALA A 21 -19.09 -1.09 -0.50
N SER A 22 -20.37 -1.27 -0.80
CA SER A 22 -20.97 -2.61 -0.96
C SER A 22 -20.35 -3.39 -2.11
N VAL A 23 -20.03 -2.74 -3.23
CA VAL A 23 -19.37 -3.39 -4.38
C VAL A 23 -17.89 -3.66 -4.07
N GLY A 24 -17.21 -2.70 -3.42
CA GLY A 24 -15.80 -2.80 -3.06
C GLY A 24 -15.49 -3.84 -1.99
N ARG A 25 -16.46 -4.20 -1.13
CA ARG A 25 -16.29 -5.14 0.00
C ARG A 25 -15.73 -6.52 -0.39
N ARG A 26 -15.92 -6.94 -1.64
CA ARG A 26 -15.35 -8.20 -2.15
C ARG A 26 -13.83 -8.11 -2.40
N TYR A 27 -13.31 -6.91 -2.59
CA TYR A 27 -11.94 -6.64 -3.06
C TYR A 27 -11.08 -5.91 -2.02
N VAL A 28 -11.69 -5.36 -0.97
CA VAL A 28 -11.01 -4.62 0.09
C VAL A 28 -11.29 -5.31 1.42
N ALA A 29 -10.23 -5.62 2.17
CA ALA A 29 -10.34 -6.35 3.43
C ALA A 29 -11.03 -5.54 4.54
N GLY A 30 -10.92 -4.21 4.50
CA GLY A 30 -11.59 -3.29 5.41
C GLY A 30 -11.04 -1.87 5.27
N ASN A 31 -11.52 -0.96 6.11
CA ASN A 31 -11.03 0.43 6.16
C ASN A 31 -10.07 0.68 7.34
N ASP A 32 -9.79 -0.36 8.12
CA ASP A 32 -8.93 -0.34 9.30
C ASP A 32 -8.13 -1.64 9.38
N ILE A 33 -7.06 -1.62 10.18
CA ILE A 33 -6.09 -2.72 10.31
C ILE A 33 -6.77 -3.92 10.97
N GLU A 34 -7.66 -3.70 11.94
CA GLU A 34 -8.38 -4.73 12.65
C GLU A 34 -9.25 -5.58 11.70
N SER A 35 -9.92 -4.94 10.75
CA SER A 35 -10.67 -5.61 9.69
C SER A 35 -9.76 -6.43 8.78
N ALA A 36 -8.61 -5.89 8.39
CA ALA A 36 -7.63 -6.63 7.58
C ALA A 36 -7.11 -7.86 8.32
N VAL A 37 -6.76 -7.73 9.60
CA VAL A 37 -6.36 -8.84 10.48
C VAL A 37 -7.45 -9.90 10.59
N ALA A 38 -8.71 -9.49 10.78
CA ALA A 38 -9.83 -10.42 10.85
C ALA A 38 -10.02 -11.22 9.55
N VAL A 39 -9.87 -10.57 8.39
CA VAL A 39 -9.91 -11.23 7.08
C VAL A 39 -8.74 -12.19 6.91
N MET A 40 -7.52 -11.78 7.23
CA MET A 40 -6.34 -12.64 7.14
C MET A 40 -6.50 -13.88 8.03
N LYS A 41 -6.86 -13.72 9.31
CA LYS A 41 -7.09 -14.85 10.23
C LYS A 41 -8.14 -15.84 9.70
N LYS A 42 -9.22 -15.34 9.10
CA LYS A 42 -10.25 -16.20 8.50
C LYS A 42 -9.66 -17.03 7.35
N LEU A 43 -8.92 -16.38 6.45
CA LEU A 43 -8.34 -17.01 5.27
C LEU A 43 -7.09 -17.86 5.59
N SER A 44 -6.42 -17.65 6.72
CA SER A 44 -5.30 -18.49 7.17
C SER A 44 -5.71 -19.95 7.35
N SER A 45 -6.96 -20.21 7.75
CA SER A 45 -7.50 -21.58 7.85
C SER A 45 -7.58 -22.31 6.49
N GLU A 46 -7.47 -21.58 5.38
CA GLU A 46 -7.46 -22.11 4.02
C GLU A 46 -6.03 -22.32 3.48
N GLY A 47 -4.99 -22.07 4.30
CA GLY A 47 -3.59 -22.20 3.90
C GLY A 47 -3.08 -21.07 3.01
N ALA A 48 -3.75 -19.91 3.04
CA ALA A 48 -3.34 -18.72 2.29
C ALA A 48 -2.19 -17.97 2.98
N CYS A 49 -1.32 -17.34 2.17
CA CYS A 49 -0.40 -16.29 2.58
C CYS A 49 -0.88 -14.94 2.05
N PHE A 50 -0.40 -13.84 2.65
CA PHE A 50 -0.97 -12.52 2.40
C PHE A 50 0.06 -11.51 1.90
N THR A 51 -0.45 -10.55 1.14
CA THR A 51 0.26 -9.30 0.88
C THR A 51 -0.69 -8.15 1.20
N ILE A 52 -0.22 -7.18 1.98
CA ILE A 52 -1.02 -6.05 2.43
C ILE A 52 -0.60 -4.81 1.63
N ASP A 53 -1.60 -4.12 1.07
CA ASP A 53 -1.46 -2.85 0.36
C ASP A 53 -2.30 -1.80 1.10
N VAL A 54 -1.66 -0.74 1.58
CA VAL A 54 -2.35 0.37 2.25
C VAL A 54 -2.89 1.30 1.18
N LEU A 55 -4.21 1.24 0.97
CA LEU A 55 -4.88 2.03 -0.06
C LEU A 55 -4.96 3.51 0.33
N GLY A 56 -4.62 4.39 -0.60
CA GLY A 56 -4.86 5.82 -0.46
C GLY A 56 -4.70 6.56 -1.78
N GLU A 57 -4.98 7.87 -1.76
CA GLU A 57 -4.84 8.74 -2.94
C GLU A 57 -3.37 9.15 -3.14
N GLU A 58 -3.03 9.60 -4.36
CA GLU A 58 -1.70 10.13 -4.68
C GLU A 58 -1.38 11.34 -3.79
N ILE A 59 -0.27 11.28 -3.06
CA ILE A 59 0.10 12.34 -2.13
C ILE A 59 0.46 13.64 -2.87
N SER A 60 0.08 14.76 -2.29
CA SER A 60 0.35 16.10 -2.82
C SER A 60 1.43 16.87 -2.05
N ASN A 61 1.78 16.41 -0.85
CA ASN A 61 2.81 17.02 0.01
C ASN A 61 3.52 15.94 0.86
N LEU A 62 4.57 16.34 1.57
CA LEU A 62 5.40 15.41 2.35
C LEU A 62 4.80 15.07 3.72
N GLU A 63 3.91 15.92 4.23
CA GLU A 63 3.17 15.66 5.46
C GLU A 63 2.22 14.47 5.28
N GLU A 64 1.58 14.36 4.11
CA GLU A 64 0.78 13.19 3.73
C GLU A 64 1.62 11.91 3.61
N ALA A 65 2.89 12.01 3.18
CA ALA A 65 3.79 10.85 3.14
C ALA A 65 4.02 10.26 4.54
N GLN A 66 4.12 11.12 5.57
CA GLN A 66 4.29 10.67 6.95
C GLN A 66 3.09 9.82 7.42
N PHE A 67 1.87 10.21 7.04
CA PHE A 67 0.68 9.43 7.35
C PHE A 67 0.77 7.99 6.79
N PHE A 68 1.13 7.83 5.52
CA PHE A 68 1.28 6.49 4.93
C PHE A 68 2.36 5.67 5.62
N ILE A 69 3.48 6.31 5.92
CA ILE A 69 4.61 5.70 6.59
C ILE A 69 4.19 5.17 7.98
N ASP A 70 3.45 5.96 8.75
CA ASP A 70 2.93 5.57 10.06
C ASP A 70 1.92 4.41 9.92
N GLU A 71 1.07 4.43 8.90
CA GLU A 71 0.14 3.32 8.61
C GLU A 71 0.89 2.03 8.23
N TYR A 72 1.96 2.10 7.43
CA TYR A 72 2.78 0.91 7.12
C TYR A 72 3.46 0.34 8.36
N ASP A 73 3.98 1.19 9.27
CA ASP A 73 4.54 0.73 10.55
C ASP A 73 3.46 0.03 11.40
N ARG A 74 2.26 0.60 11.50
CA ARG A 74 1.15 -0.04 12.21
C ARG A 74 0.74 -1.38 11.60
N VAL A 75 0.84 -1.52 10.28
CA VAL A 75 0.58 -2.80 9.59
C VAL A 75 1.67 -3.80 9.92
N LEU A 76 2.96 -3.42 9.92
CA LEU A 76 4.05 -4.30 10.34
C LEU A 76 3.83 -4.80 11.77
N ASP A 77 3.54 -3.89 12.69
CA ASP A 77 3.23 -4.24 14.09
C ASP A 77 2.08 -5.24 14.17
N ALA A 78 0.99 -5.00 13.42
CA ALA A 78 -0.15 -5.91 13.40
C ALA A 78 0.17 -7.29 12.82
N ILE A 79 1.04 -7.38 11.80
CA ILE A 79 1.51 -8.67 11.26
C ILE A 79 2.25 -9.45 12.35
N VAL A 80 3.18 -8.78 13.04
CA VAL A 80 4.03 -9.38 14.09
C VAL A 80 3.20 -9.79 15.29
N GLU A 81 2.38 -8.89 15.83
CA GLU A 81 1.53 -9.13 17.00
C GLU A 81 0.55 -10.29 16.81
N ASN A 82 0.08 -10.50 15.57
CA ASN A 82 -0.87 -11.55 15.24
C ASN A 82 -0.21 -12.82 14.65
N ASN A 83 1.12 -12.83 14.48
CA ASN A 83 1.89 -13.91 13.88
C ASN A 83 1.29 -14.37 12.53
N LEU A 84 1.08 -13.41 11.62
CA LEU A 84 0.48 -13.64 10.31
C LEU A 84 1.55 -13.90 9.24
N ASP A 85 1.31 -14.86 8.34
CA ASP A 85 2.11 -15.07 7.13
C ASP A 85 1.77 -14.02 6.08
N ALA A 86 2.30 -12.81 6.27
CA ALA A 86 1.99 -11.63 5.48
C ALA A 86 3.24 -10.82 5.15
N ASN A 87 3.24 -10.22 3.96
CA ASN A 87 4.24 -9.27 3.49
C ASN A 87 3.60 -7.94 3.06
N LEU A 88 4.42 -6.93 2.76
CA LEU A 88 3.95 -5.61 2.34
C LEU A 88 4.12 -5.36 0.83
N SER A 89 3.17 -4.66 0.23
CA SER A 89 3.31 -3.97 -1.06
C SER A 89 3.29 -2.47 -0.79
N ILE A 90 4.31 -1.76 -1.27
CA ILE A 90 4.41 -0.30 -1.11
C ILE A 90 4.52 0.38 -2.47
N LYS A 91 3.94 1.58 -2.59
CA LYS A 91 4.06 2.43 -3.77
C LYS A 91 5.07 3.55 -3.51
N PRO A 92 6.21 3.61 -4.21
CA PRO A 92 7.21 4.67 -3.98
C PRO A 92 6.65 6.10 -4.05
N THR A 93 5.63 6.36 -4.87
CA THR A 93 4.98 7.68 -4.91
C THR A 93 4.37 8.09 -3.56
N ALA A 94 3.79 7.14 -2.80
CA ALA A 94 3.25 7.39 -1.45
C ALA A 94 4.33 7.78 -0.42
N PHE A 95 5.61 7.53 -0.73
CA PHE A 95 6.76 7.91 0.11
C PHE A 95 7.35 9.25 -0.31
N GLY A 96 6.80 9.91 -1.34
CA GLY A 96 7.25 11.21 -1.82
C GLY A 96 8.16 11.15 -3.03
N LEU A 97 8.20 10.04 -3.77
CA LEU A 97 9.13 9.88 -4.91
C LEU A 97 8.99 11.00 -5.95
N LEU A 98 7.76 11.44 -6.23
CA LEU A 98 7.48 12.54 -7.18
C LEU A 98 7.67 13.95 -6.59
N ILE A 99 7.86 14.06 -5.28
CA ILE A 99 7.96 15.35 -4.57
C ILE A 99 9.42 15.62 -4.15
N ASN A 100 10.03 14.67 -3.46
CA ASN A 100 11.41 14.74 -3.00
C ASN A 100 12.01 13.33 -2.94
N GLN A 101 12.72 12.96 -4.01
CA GLN A 101 13.34 11.64 -4.13
C GLN A 101 14.26 11.29 -2.95
N LYS A 102 15.07 12.23 -2.47
CA LYS A 102 15.97 11.96 -1.33
C LYS A 102 15.21 11.60 -0.06
N LYS A 103 14.10 12.29 0.22
CA LYS A 103 13.23 11.95 1.36
C LYS A 103 12.51 10.62 1.14
N ALA A 104 12.04 10.34 -0.07
CA ALA A 104 11.43 9.06 -0.40
C ALA A 104 12.39 7.89 -0.14
N TYR A 105 13.66 8.01 -0.53
CA TYR A 105 14.68 7.01 -0.24
C TYR A 105 14.85 6.79 1.27
N ALA A 106 15.01 7.86 2.05
CA ALA A 106 15.18 7.78 3.50
C ALA A 106 13.96 7.13 4.18
N ASN A 107 12.74 7.48 3.72
CA ASN A 107 11.51 6.95 4.26
C ASN A 107 11.34 5.45 3.94
N ILE A 108 11.62 5.05 2.69
CA ILE A 108 11.58 3.65 2.27
C ILE A 108 12.64 2.86 3.02
N GLU A 109 13.88 3.35 3.11
CA GLU A 109 14.96 2.69 3.84
C GLU A 109 14.59 2.44 5.31
N ARG A 110 13.97 3.44 5.98
CA ARG A 110 13.50 3.28 7.36
C ARG A 110 12.48 2.16 7.50
N LEU A 111 11.49 2.11 6.60
CA LEU A 111 10.46 1.06 6.61
C LEU A 111 11.09 -0.33 6.33
N LEU A 112 12.01 -0.42 5.37
CA LEU A 112 12.70 -1.67 5.03
C LEU A 112 13.53 -2.19 6.20
N ARG A 113 14.17 -1.32 6.98
CA ARG A 113 14.90 -1.72 8.20
C ARG A 113 13.96 -2.32 9.24
N ASN A 114 12.81 -1.69 9.50
CA ASN A 114 11.79 -2.22 10.41
C ASN A 114 11.25 -3.59 9.95
N ALA A 115 10.92 -3.72 8.66
CA ALA A 115 10.46 -4.98 8.09
C ALA A 115 11.54 -6.09 8.18
N ALA A 116 12.80 -5.76 7.92
CA ALA A 116 13.91 -6.70 7.99
C ALA A 116 14.19 -7.22 9.42
N GLU A 117 13.99 -6.39 10.44
CA GLU A 117 14.10 -6.83 11.86
C GLU A 117 13.09 -7.94 12.21
N ASN A 118 12.00 -8.02 11.47
CA ASN A 118 10.90 -8.97 11.67
C ASN A 118 10.83 -10.05 10.58
N ASP A 119 11.84 -10.15 9.69
CA ASP A 119 11.88 -11.06 8.53
C ASP A 119 10.65 -10.92 7.59
N ILE A 120 10.13 -9.69 7.46
CA ILE A 120 8.98 -9.38 6.61
C ILE A 120 9.46 -8.87 5.25
N PHE A 121 9.03 -9.54 4.19
CA PHE A 121 9.30 -9.10 2.82
C PHE A 121 8.53 -7.82 2.47
N VAL A 122 9.19 -6.90 1.75
CA VAL A 122 8.57 -5.69 1.22
C VAL A 122 8.74 -5.65 -0.29
N ARG A 123 7.62 -5.53 -1.01
CA ARG A 123 7.59 -5.35 -2.46
C ARG A 123 7.41 -3.89 -2.80
N LEU A 124 8.26 -3.38 -3.68
CA LEU A 124 8.04 -2.08 -4.33
C LEU A 124 7.19 -2.30 -5.58
N ASP A 125 5.99 -1.74 -5.59
CA ASP A 125 5.10 -1.79 -6.73
C ASP A 125 5.68 -0.95 -7.88
N MET A 126 5.64 -1.51 -9.09
CA MET A 126 5.92 -0.75 -10.30
C MET A 126 4.69 0.07 -10.68
N GLU A 127 4.82 1.38 -10.64
CA GLU A 127 3.75 2.33 -10.98
C GLU A 127 3.87 2.80 -12.43
N ASP A 128 3.37 3.99 -12.77
CA ASP A 128 3.43 4.49 -14.14
C ASP A 128 4.85 4.90 -14.59
N HIS A 129 5.00 5.10 -15.89
CA HIS A 129 6.26 5.41 -16.57
C HIS A 129 7.09 6.55 -15.95
N ARG A 130 6.47 7.51 -15.23
CA ARG A 130 7.17 8.64 -14.59
C ARG A 130 8.16 8.16 -13.53
N VAL A 131 7.90 7.00 -12.92
CA VAL A 131 8.67 6.50 -11.77
C VAL A 131 9.32 5.14 -12.01
N THR A 132 9.21 4.56 -13.20
CA THR A 132 9.80 3.24 -13.51
C THR A 132 11.29 3.16 -13.21
N GLN A 133 12.11 4.06 -13.78
CA GLN A 133 13.55 4.05 -13.54
C GLN A 133 13.90 4.40 -12.09
N PRO A 134 13.34 5.46 -11.48
CA PRO A 134 13.57 5.73 -10.06
C PRO A 134 13.22 4.57 -9.13
N THR A 135 12.16 3.80 -9.41
CA THR A 135 11.80 2.61 -8.62
C THR A 135 12.87 1.51 -8.72
N ILE A 136 13.40 1.25 -9.92
CA ILE A 136 14.51 0.31 -10.12
C ILE A 136 15.75 0.79 -9.36
N ASP A 137 16.08 2.08 -9.45
CA ASP A 137 17.23 2.68 -8.78
C ASP A 137 17.12 2.56 -7.25
N ILE A 138 15.92 2.69 -6.67
CA ILE A 138 15.68 2.43 -5.24
C ILE A 138 16.01 0.98 -4.91
N VAL A 139 15.46 0.01 -5.67
CA VAL A 139 15.71 -1.41 -5.40
C VAL A 139 17.21 -1.72 -5.44
N LEU A 140 17.93 -1.24 -6.46
CA LEU A 140 19.37 -1.45 -6.58
C LEU A 140 20.15 -0.82 -5.42
N ALA A 141 19.78 0.40 -5.01
CA ALA A 141 20.44 1.08 -3.90
C ALA A 141 20.22 0.38 -2.55
N MET A 142 19.05 -0.23 -2.32
CA MET A 142 18.73 -0.92 -1.06
C MET A 142 19.34 -2.33 -0.96
N HIS A 143 19.84 -2.88 -2.06
CA HIS A 143 20.55 -4.19 -2.09
C HIS A 143 22.07 -4.07 -2.17
N ALA A 144 22.60 -2.84 -2.27
CA ALA A 144 24.04 -2.58 -2.33
C ALA A 144 24.67 -2.57 -0.92
#